data_AF-A0A2W7QPI6-F1
#
_entry.id   AF-A0A2W7QPI6-F1
#
_cell.length_a   1.000
_cell.length_b   1.000
_cell.length_c   1.000
_cell.angle_alpha   90.00
_cell.angle_beta   90.00
_cell.angle_gamma   90.00
#
_symmetry.space_group_name_H-M   'P 1'
#
loop_
_entity.id
_entity.type
_entity.pdbx_description
1 polymer ?
#
loop_
_entity_poly.entity_id
_entity_poly.type
_entity_poly.pdbx_seq_one_letter_code
_entity_poly.pdbx_strand_id
1 'polypeptide(L)'
;MNTINPSYQKAFNIYQFSGEVAESGKNLETRVSGGGGGGSTYQGSGYSAPVSITSQTVIHDQLFLINSEGKERSFQLQDFNLACRKGNNVTVYWYIREGKSQGSYFGVINHSTDQNYIDQKETKKMFLNPLYFYGLIFLGISTLIQLHIISLIVACVCGFFIWKMKKTSKKEREEFLQNILST
;
A
#
# COMPACT_ATOMS: atom_id res chain seq x y z
N MET A 1 -20.87 6.53 -6.69
CA MET A 1 -20.03 5.32 -6.74
C MET A 1 -19.21 5.42 -8.01
N ASN A 2 -17.89 5.54 -7.90
CA ASN A 2 -17.03 5.86 -9.04
C ASN A 2 -16.21 4.60 -9.38
N THR A 3 -16.47 4.04 -10.56
CA THR A 3 -15.68 2.91 -11.10
C THR A 3 -14.48 3.43 -11.86
N ILE A 4 -13.30 2.90 -11.55
CA ILE A 4 -12.05 3.21 -12.23
C ILE A 4 -11.59 1.98 -12.99
N ASN A 5 -11.16 2.18 -14.23
CA ASN A 5 -10.64 1.16 -15.13
C ASN A 5 -9.17 1.48 -15.45
N PRO A 6 -8.20 1.01 -14.64
CA PRO A 6 -6.78 1.24 -14.93
C PRO A 6 -6.32 0.45 -16.15
N SER A 7 -5.34 0.98 -16.89
CA SER A 7 -4.85 0.32 -18.12
C SER A 7 -4.26 -1.08 -17.89
N TYR A 8 -3.70 -1.35 -16.71
CA TYR A 8 -2.93 -2.57 -16.42
C TYR A 8 -3.38 -3.33 -15.16
N GLN A 9 -4.59 -3.04 -14.67
CA GLN A 9 -5.21 -3.69 -13.51
C GLN A 9 -6.70 -3.94 -13.75
N LYS A 10 -7.30 -4.80 -12.94
CA LYS A 10 -8.76 -4.97 -12.96
C LYS A 10 -9.46 -3.69 -12.51
N ALA A 11 -10.67 -3.50 -13.01
CA ALA A 11 -11.54 -2.43 -12.57
C ALA A 11 -11.73 -2.47 -11.05
N PHE A 12 -11.92 -1.31 -10.44
CA PHE A 12 -12.28 -1.22 -9.03
C PHE A 12 -13.26 -0.08 -8.79
N ASN A 13 -14.08 -0.26 -7.77
CA ASN A 13 -15.05 0.73 -7.32
C ASN A 13 -14.50 1.46 -6.10
N ILE A 14 -14.58 2.78 -6.13
CA ILE A 14 -14.24 3.61 -4.98
C ILE A 14 -15.48 3.87 -4.15
N TYR A 15 -15.29 3.74 -2.85
CA TYR A 15 -16.27 4.04 -1.86
C TYR A 15 -15.69 5.05 -0.88
N GLN A 16 -16.57 5.91 -0.38
CA GLN A 16 -16.23 6.91 0.61
C GLN A 16 -17.33 6.99 1.66
N PHE A 17 -16.95 7.43 2.85
CA PHE A 17 -17.89 7.76 3.91
C PHE A 17 -17.39 9.02 4.60
N SER A 18 -18.23 10.06 4.59
CA SER A 18 -17.94 11.34 5.22
C SER A 18 -18.87 11.53 6.41
N GLY A 19 -18.32 12.02 7.52
CA GLY A 19 -19.10 12.31 8.71
C GLY A 19 -18.29 13.02 9.78
N GLU A 20 -18.99 13.45 10.82
CA GLU A 20 -18.39 13.96 12.04
C GLU A 20 -17.88 12.78 12.89
N VAL A 21 -16.69 12.91 13.45
CA VAL A 21 -16.12 11.94 14.39
C VAL A 21 -16.92 12.01 15.69
N ALA A 22 -17.64 10.94 16.02
CA ALA A 22 -18.32 10.77 17.30
C ALA A 22 -17.33 10.34 18.38
N GLU A 23 -16.42 9.43 18.03
CA GLU A 23 -15.39 8.88 18.90
C GLU A 23 -14.18 8.40 18.08
N SER A 24 -12.99 8.47 18.69
CA SER A 24 -11.73 8.03 18.09
C SER A 24 -10.87 7.32 19.13
N GLY A 25 -10.31 6.15 18.76
CA GLY A 25 -9.35 5.40 19.55
C GLY A 25 -8.05 5.18 18.78
N LYS A 26 -6.92 5.10 19.50
CA LYS A 26 -5.60 4.81 18.92
C LYS A 26 -4.86 3.81 19.80
N ASN A 27 -4.50 2.67 19.21
CA ASN A 27 -3.74 1.61 19.88
C ASN A 27 -2.42 1.39 19.16
N LEU A 28 -1.35 1.08 19.91
CA LEU A 28 -0.03 0.78 19.35
C LEU A 28 0.33 -0.68 19.67
N GLU A 29 0.76 -1.41 18.65
CA GLU A 29 1.24 -2.78 18.76
C GLU A 29 2.71 -2.82 18.33
N THR A 30 3.63 -3.12 19.25
CA THR A 30 5.04 -3.31 18.90
C THR A 30 5.34 -4.79 18.71
N ARG A 31 5.69 -5.16 17.48
CA ARG A 31 6.17 -6.50 17.10
C ARG A 31 7.69 -6.52 17.19
N VAL A 32 8.24 -7.38 18.04
CA VAL A 32 9.69 -7.60 18.15
C VAL A 32 10.00 -8.99 17.61
N SER A 33 10.90 -9.08 16.64
CA SER A 33 11.41 -10.32 16.08
C SER A 33 12.92 -10.38 16.25
N GLY A 34 13.42 -11.50 16.79
CA GLY A 34 14.84 -11.74 17.00
C GLY A 34 15.25 -13.07 16.39
N GLY A 35 16.42 -13.10 15.76
CA GLY A 35 16.96 -14.31 15.14
C GLY A 35 18.48 -14.26 15.02
N GLY A 36 19.11 -15.43 14.96
CA GLY A 36 20.56 -15.56 15.07
C GLY A 36 21.00 -15.86 16.50
N GLY A 37 22.31 -15.79 16.72
CA GLY A 37 22.92 -16.34 17.92
C GLY A 37 23.36 -17.79 17.73
N GLY A 38 24.59 -18.06 18.12
CA GLY A 38 25.27 -19.33 18.02
C GLY A 38 26.74 -19.12 18.32
N GLY A 39 27.41 -20.09 18.93
CA GLY A 39 28.83 -19.95 19.22
C GLY A 39 29.49 -21.30 19.25
N SER A 40 30.74 -21.34 18.80
CA SER A 40 31.58 -22.53 18.88
C SER A 40 32.87 -22.16 19.59
N THR A 41 33.33 -23.03 20.46
CA THR A 41 34.61 -22.89 21.16
C THR A 41 35.45 -24.14 20.89
N TYR A 42 36.73 -23.93 20.58
CA TYR A 42 37.71 -24.99 20.39
C TYR A 42 39.07 -24.55 20.95
N GLN A 43 39.62 -25.34 21.87
CA GLN A 43 40.95 -25.15 22.48
C GLN A 43 41.24 -23.71 22.96
N GLY A 44 40.28 -23.08 23.65
CA GLY A 44 40.45 -21.73 24.22
C GLY A 44 40.20 -20.58 23.23
N SER A 45 39.91 -20.88 21.96
CA SER A 45 39.45 -19.89 20.97
C SER A 45 37.97 -20.09 20.67
N GLY A 46 37.22 -19.01 20.42
CA GLY A 46 35.79 -19.11 20.14
C GLY A 46 35.28 -18.05 19.18
N TYR A 47 34.23 -18.40 18.46
CA TYR A 47 33.46 -17.50 17.61
C TYR A 47 32.01 -17.46 18.08
N SER A 48 31.44 -16.25 18.11
CA SER A 48 30.01 -16.03 18.33
C SER A 48 29.40 -15.40 17.10
N ALA A 49 28.30 -15.97 16.61
CA ALA A 49 27.43 -15.37 15.63
C ALA A 49 26.59 -14.28 16.31
N PRO A 50 26.45 -13.09 15.69
CA PRO A 50 25.64 -12.01 16.23
C PRO A 50 24.15 -12.39 16.26
N VAL A 51 23.44 -11.84 17.24
CA VAL A 51 21.98 -11.86 17.29
C VAL A 51 21.47 -10.60 16.59
N SER A 52 20.50 -10.75 15.70
CA SER A 52 19.80 -9.63 15.07
C SER A 52 18.41 -9.49 15.67
N ILE A 53 18.08 -8.28 16.13
CA ILE A 53 16.77 -7.95 16.68
C ILE A 53 16.18 -6.83 15.84
N THR A 54 14.97 -7.05 15.33
CA THR A 54 14.17 -6.07 14.60
C THR A 54 12.88 -5.81 15.36
N SER A 55 12.47 -4.54 15.45
CA SER A 55 11.17 -4.17 16.01
C SER A 55 10.37 -3.32 15.02
N GLN A 56 9.06 -3.57 14.93
CA GLN A 56 8.12 -2.79 14.13
C GLN A 56 6.93 -2.40 15.01
N THR A 57 6.61 -1.10 15.06
CA THR A 57 5.38 -0.63 15.71
C THR A 57 4.29 -0.45 14.66
N VAL A 58 3.14 -1.07 14.89
CA VAL A 58 1.91 -0.97 14.10
C VAL A 58 0.93 -0.08 14.85
N ILE A 59 0.32 0.88 14.16
CA ILE A 59 -0.67 1.80 14.75
C ILE A 59 -2.05 1.40 14.27
N HIS A 60 -2.98 1.20 15.20
CA HIS A 60 -4.38 0.88 14.93
C HIS A 60 -5.23 2.10 15.30
N ASP A 61 -5.84 2.74 14.31
CA ASP A 61 -6.77 3.85 14.49
C ASP A 61 -8.21 3.34 14.35
N GLN A 62 -9.06 3.63 15.34
CA GLN A 62 -10.48 3.30 15.31
C GLN A 62 -11.31 4.58 15.28
N LEU A 63 -12.16 4.73 14.27
CA LEU A 63 -13.00 5.92 14.07
C LEU A 63 -14.47 5.52 14.04
N PHE A 64 -15.29 6.26 14.76
CA PHE A 64 -16.75 6.20 14.67
C PHE A 64 -17.24 7.49 14.02
N LEU A 65 -17.78 7.40 12.81
CA LEU A 65 -18.23 8.54 12.03
C LEU A 65 -19.75 8.54 11.92
N ILE A 66 -20.36 9.69 12.15
CA ILE A 66 -21.80 9.92 11.95
C ILE A 66 -21.97 10.85 10.75
N ASN A 67 -22.68 10.40 9.72
CA ASN A 67 -22.95 11.25 8.55
C ASN A 67 -24.10 12.24 8.84
N SER A 68 -24.36 13.17 7.91
CA SER A 68 -25.45 14.14 8.01
C SER A 68 -26.86 13.53 8.08
N GLU A 69 -27.02 12.27 7.69
CA GLU A 69 -28.26 11.51 7.78
C GLU A 69 -28.43 10.82 9.16
N GLY A 70 -27.48 10.99 10.08
CA GLY A 70 -27.48 10.35 11.39
C GLY A 70 -27.05 8.88 11.39
N LYS A 71 -26.53 8.37 10.27
CA LYS A 71 -26.02 7.01 10.16
C LYS A 71 -24.59 6.94 10.70
N GLU A 72 -24.39 6.06 11.67
CA GLU A 72 -23.07 5.76 12.21
C GLU A 72 -22.37 4.65 11.43
N ARG A 73 -21.05 4.78 11.26
CA ARG A 73 -20.19 3.71 10.77
C ARG A 73 -18.84 3.72 11.49
N SER A 74 -18.39 2.53 11.88
CA SER A 74 -17.05 2.34 12.45
C SER A 74 -16.04 1.95 11.38
N PHE A 75 -14.81 2.40 11.58
CA PHE A 75 -13.65 2.13 10.73
C PHE A 75 -12.48 1.70 11.60
N GLN A 76 -11.79 0.64 11.18
CA GLN A 76 -10.53 0.20 11.76
C GLN A 76 -9.45 0.37 10.69
N LEU A 77 -8.56 1.32 10.92
CA LEU A 77 -7.51 1.74 10.01
C LEU A 77 -6.17 1.32 10.60
N GLN A 78 -5.25 0.87 9.75
CA GLN A 78 -3.93 0.44 10.18
C GLN A 78 -2.85 1.31 9.54
N ASP A 79 -1.95 1.83 10.37
CA ASP A 79 -0.80 2.65 9.99
C ASP A 79 -1.17 3.98 9.30
N PHE A 80 -2.39 4.49 9.51
CA PHE A 80 -2.80 5.83 9.04
C PHE A 80 -2.24 6.93 9.93
N ASN A 81 -2.15 6.67 11.24
CA ASN A 81 -1.69 7.60 12.27
C ASN A 81 -2.37 8.97 12.19
N LEU A 82 -3.68 8.98 11.89
CA LEU A 82 -4.42 10.22 11.75
C LEU A 82 -4.58 10.90 13.12
N ALA A 83 -4.30 12.20 13.19
CA ALA A 83 -4.70 13.02 14.33
C ALA A 83 -6.13 13.49 14.11
N CYS A 84 -7.06 12.90 14.85
CA CYS A 84 -8.46 13.27 14.83
C CYS A 84 -9.03 13.20 16.25
N ARG A 85 -10.10 13.95 16.47
CA ARG A 85 -10.84 13.98 17.73
C ARG A 85 -12.31 14.14 17.44
N LYS A 86 -13.14 13.91 18.46
CA LYS A 86 -14.58 14.17 18.41
C LYS A 86 -14.86 15.58 17.86
N GLY A 87 -15.82 15.69 16.94
CA GLY A 87 -16.20 16.94 16.28
C GLY A 87 -15.47 17.24 14.97
N ASN A 88 -14.42 16.48 14.62
CA ASN A 88 -13.76 16.66 13.33
C ASN A 88 -14.60 16.06 12.19
N ASN A 89 -14.63 16.72 11.04
CA ASN A 89 -15.22 16.20 9.81
C ASN A 89 -14.18 15.38 9.06
N VAL A 90 -14.46 14.10 8.85
CA VAL A 90 -13.52 13.15 8.25
C VAL A 90 -14.18 12.39 7.11
N THR A 91 -13.44 12.18 6.02
CA THR A 91 -13.79 11.27 4.93
C THR A 91 -12.82 10.10 4.86
N VAL A 92 -13.36 8.88 4.91
CA VAL A 92 -12.60 7.64 4.74
C VAL A 92 -12.85 7.08 3.35
N TYR A 93 -11.78 6.69 2.65
CA TYR A 93 -11.80 6.10 1.32
C TYR A 93 -11.30 4.66 1.32
N TRP A 94 -12.03 3.78 0.63
CA TRP A 94 -11.63 2.42 0.35
C TRP A 94 -12.01 2.02 -1.08
N TYR A 95 -11.37 0.98 -1.59
CA TYR A 95 -11.65 0.48 -2.93
C TYR A 95 -11.93 -1.01 -2.90
N ILE A 96 -12.91 -1.46 -3.68
CA ILE A 96 -13.20 -2.89 -3.86
C ILE A 96 -12.90 -3.23 -5.32
N ARG A 97 -12.02 -4.21 -5.54
CA ARG A 97 -11.69 -4.70 -6.88
C ARG A 97 -12.84 -5.53 -7.44
N GLU A 98 -12.97 -5.52 -8.75
CA GLU A 98 -13.89 -6.39 -9.47
C GLU A 98 -13.66 -7.86 -9.10
N GLY A 99 -14.75 -8.55 -8.76
CA GLY A 99 -14.74 -9.94 -8.30
C GLY A 99 -14.33 -10.13 -6.84
N LYS A 100 -14.23 -9.07 -6.03
CA LYS A 100 -14.03 -9.13 -4.58
C LYS A 100 -15.22 -8.56 -3.82
N SER A 101 -15.47 -9.07 -2.63
CA SER A 101 -16.53 -8.61 -1.73
C SER A 101 -16.04 -7.56 -0.71
N GLN A 102 -14.72 -7.50 -0.49
CA GLN A 102 -14.08 -6.62 0.48
C GLN A 102 -12.88 -5.92 -0.15
N GLY A 103 -12.48 -4.80 0.45
CA GLY A 103 -11.52 -3.86 -0.10
C GLY A 103 -10.64 -3.23 0.97
N SER A 104 -9.46 -2.77 0.55
CA SER A 104 -8.53 -2.08 1.44
C SER A 104 -8.90 -0.60 1.57
N TYR A 105 -8.70 -0.04 2.77
CA TYR A 105 -8.62 1.40 2.96
C TYR A 105 -7.35 1.93 2.29
N PHE A 106 -7.44 3.10 1.68
CA PHE A 106 -6.28 3.71 1.01
C PHE A 106 -6.13 5.21 1.30
N GLY A 107 -7.16 5.86 1.84
CA GLY A 107 -7.11 7.30 2.07
C GLY A 107 -8.03 7.73 3.19
N VAL A 108 -7.59 8.69 3.99
CA VAL A 108 -8.44 9.40 4.96
C VAL A 108 -8.09 10.88 4.93
N ILE A 109 -9.12 11.73 4.91
CA ILE A 109 -9.00 13.18 4.89
C ILE A 109 -9.76 13.73 6.09
N ASN A 110 -9.08 14.50 6.92
CA ASN A 110 -9.65 15.28 8.03
C ASN A 110 -9.79 16.73 7.58
N HIS A 111 -11.02 17.09 7.20
CA HIS A 111 -11.41 18.40 6.71
C HIS A 111 -11.38 19.50 7.77
N SER A 112 -11.37 19.13 9.06
CA SER A 112 -11.30 20.10 10.15
C SER A 112 -9.88 20.58 10.45
N THR A 113 -8.87 19.83 10.01
CA THR A 113 -7.46 20.16 10.26
C THR A 113 -6.62 20.20 8.98
N ASP A 114 -7.25 20.11 7.81
CA ASP A 114 -6.61 20.00 6.49
C ASP A 114 -5.53 18.89 6.40
N GLN A 115 -5.67 17.86 7.23
CA GLN A 115 -4.74 16.72 7.23
C GLN A 115 -5.28 15.60 6.37
N ASN A 116 -4.44 15.02 5.54
CA ASN A 116 -4.78 13.84 4.76
C ASN A 116 -3.69 12.79 4.91
N TYR A 117 -4.11 11.53 4.83
CA TYR A 117 -3.22 10.38 4.74
C TYR A 117 -3.65 9.51 3.57
N ILE A 118 -2.71 9.22 2.68
CA ILE A 118 -2.90 8.34 1.52
C ILE A 118 -1.87 7.22 1.59
N ASP A 119 -2.34 5.98 1.63
CA ASP A 119 -1.49 4.81 1.56
C ASP A 119 -0.90 4.67 0.14
N GLN A 120 0.37 5.06 0.01
CA GLN A 120 1.12 5.01 -1.23
C GLN A 120 1.31 3.59 -1.76
N LYS A 121 1.37 2.59 -0.87
CA LYS A 121 1.56 1.19 -1.22
C LYS A 121 0.26 0.59 -1.77
N GLU A 122 -0.86 0.84 -1.10
CA GLU A 122 -2.18 0.40 -1.57
C GLU A 122 -2.57 1.09 -2.87
N THR A 123 -2.38 2.41 -2.97
CA THR A 123 -2.65 3.13 -4.22
C THR A 123 -1.75 2.68 -5.36
N LYS A 124 -0.48 2.34 -5.12
CA LYS A 124 0.37 1.72 -6.15
C LYS A 124 -0.17 0.36 -6.60
N LYS A 125 -0.67 -0.48 -5.68
CA LYS A 125 -1.28 -1.78 -6.02
C LYS A 125 -2.57 -1.64 -6.84
N MET A 126 -3.31 -0.54 -6.68
CA MET A 126 -4.54 -0.27 -7.45
C MET A 126 -4.25 -0.11 -8.96
N PHE A 127 -3.11 0.51 -9.31
CA PHE A 127 -2.78 0.84 -10.71
C PHE A 127 -1.68 -0.02 -11.33
N LEU A 128 -0.87 -0.68 -10.50
CA LEU A 128 0.28 -1.46 -10.96
C LEU A 128 0.13 -2.93 -10.57
N ASN A 129 0.26 -3.82 -11.56
CA ASN A 129 0.15 -5.26 -11.35
C ASN A 129 1.49 -5.88 -10.96
N PRO A 130 1.62 -6.54 -9.79
CA PRO A 130 2.88 -7.17 -9.39
C PRO A 130 3.41 -8.18 -10.41
N LEU A 131 2.58 -8.67 -11.34
CA LEU A 131 3.01 -9.55 -12.44
C LEU A 131 4.14 -8.97 -13.31
N TYR A 132 4.33 -7.64 -13.38
CA TYR A 132 5.47 -7.08 -14.12
C TYR A 132 6.82 -7.51 -13.53
N PHE A 133 6.89 -7.86 -12.24
CA PHE A 133 8.12 -8.41 -11.63
C PHE A 133 8.51 -9.76 -12.22
N TYR A 134 7.53 -10.62 -12.56
CA TYR A 134 7.84 -11.88 -13.25
C TYR A 134 8.37 -11.63 -14.66
N GLY A 135 7.89 -10.57 -15.33
CA GLY A 135 8.47 -10.11 -16.60
C GLY A 135 9.96 -9.73 -16.46
N LEU A 136 10.33 -9.04 -15.37
CA LEU A 136 11.74 -8.70 -15.08
C LEU A 136 12.59 -9.95 -14.77
N ILE A 137 12.05 -10.91 -14.01
CA ILE A 137 12.76 -12.16 -13.69
C ILE A 137 12.97 -13.00 -14.95
N PHE A 138 11.95 -13.14 -15.80
CA PHE A 138 12.06 -13.88 -17.06
C PHE A 138 13.10 -13.27 -18.00
N LEU A 139 13.16 -11.93 -18.05
CA LEU A 139 14.14 -11.16 -18.80
C LEU A 139 15.56 -11.37 -18.25
N GLY A 140 15.73 -11.45 -16.93
CA GLY A 140 17.00 -11.81 -16.31
C GLY A 140 17.46 -13.23 -16.67
N ILE A 141 16.56 -14.22 -16.58
CA ILE A 141 16.85 -15.62 -16.89
C ILE A 141 17.18 -15.82 -18.38
N SER A 142 16.50 -15.11 -19.28
CA SER A 142 16.73 -15.25 -20.72
C SER A 142 18.13 -14.78 -21.17
N THR A 143 18.74 -13.85 -20.45
CA THR A 143 20.12 -13.39 -20.72
C THR A 143 21.21 -14.40 -20.33
N LEU A 144 20.88 -15.42 -19.55
CA LEU A 144 21.81 -16.50 -19.18
C LEU A 144 21.90 -17.61 -20.25
N ILE A 145 20.98 -17.62 -21.22
CA ILE A 145 20.96 -18.59 -22.33
C ILE A 145 21.76 -17.98 -23.49
N GLN A 146 22.77 -18.71 -23.98
CA GLN A 146 23.89 -18.31 -24.88
C GLN A 146 23.54 -17.71 -26.28
N LEU A 147 22.34 -17.15 -26.49
CA LEU A 147 21.95 -16.42 -27.71
C LEU A 147 21.96 -14.92 -27.45
N HIS A 148 23.16 -14.31 -27.42
CA HIS A 148 23.37 -12.95 -26.93
C HIS A 148 22.64 -11.83 -27.69
N ILE A 149 22.47 -11.94 -29.02
CA ILE A 149 21.86 -10.84 -29.80
C ILE A 149 20.33 -10.86 -29.70
N ILE A 150 19.71 -12.04 -29.82
CA ILE A 150 18.25 -12.19 -29.73
C ILE A 150 17.78 -11.87 -28.30
N SER A 151 18.51 -12.31 -27.28
CA SER A 151 18.20 -12.00 -25.88
C SER A 151 18.27 -10.50 -25.59
N LEU A 152 19.22 -9.75 -26.17
CA LEU A 152 19.29 -8.29 -26.05
C LEU A 152 18.09 -7.58 -26.68
N ILE A 153 17.64 -8.02 -27.87
CA ILE A 153 16.47 -7.43 -28.53
C ILE A 153 15.21 -7.68 -27.69
N VAL A 154 15.01 -8.92 -27.22
CA VAL A 154 13.89 -9.27 -26.33
C VAL A 154 13.94 -8.46 -25.03
N ALA A 155 15.12 -8.31 -24.44
CA ALA A 155 15.34 -7.50 -23.24
C ALA A 155 14.94 -6.03 -23.46
N CYS A 156 15.35 -5.43 -24.57
CA CYS A 156 15.00 -4.05 -24.92
C CYS A 156 13.48 -3.89 -25.11
N VAL A 157 12.83 -4.82 -25.82
CA VAL A 157 11.39 -4.79 -26.06
C VAL A 157 10.61 -4.95 -24.75
N CYS A 158 10.93 -5.97 -23.95
CA CYS A 158 10.29 -6.17 -22.64
C CYS A 158 10.55 -5.00 -21.69
N GLY A 159 11.78 -4.47 -21.66
CA GLY A 159 12.14 -3.28 -20.89
C GLY A 159 11.32 -2.06 -21.28
N PHE A 160 11.12 -1.83 -22.58
CA PHE A 160 10.28 -0.75 -23.09
C PHE A 160 8.81 -0.91 -22.65
N PHE A 161 8.24 -2.11 -22.73
CA PHE A 161 6.87 -2.37 -22.27
C PHE A 161 6.73 -2.16 -20.76
N ILE A 162 7.66 -2.66 -19.95
CA ILE A 162 7.65 -2.47 -18.49
C ILE A 162 7.78 -0.99 -18.13
N TRP A 163 8.66 -0.26 -18.82
CA TRP A 163 8.80 1.18 -18.63
C TRP A 163 7.51 1.93 -19.00
N LYS A 164 6.91 1.62 -20.16
CA LYS A 164 5.64 2.20 -20.60
C LYS A 164 4.53 1.91 -19.59
N MET A 165 4.40 0.67 -19.13
CA MET A 165 3.44 0.28 -18.08
C MET A 165 3.63 1.10 -16.80
N LYS A 166 4.86 1.15 -16.28
CA LYS A 166 5.16 1.90 -15.05
C LYS A 166 4.86 3.39 -15.20
N LYS A 167 5.16 3.96 -16.37
CA LYS A 167 4.92 5.38 -16.67
C LYS A 167 3.42 5.69 -16.74
N THR A 168 2.65 4.89 -17.47
CA THR A 168 1.20 5.06 -17.59
C THR A 168 0.50 4.87 -16.25
N SER A 169 0.77 3.77 -15.52
CA SER A 169 0.18 3.53 -14.20
C SER A 169 0.54 4.61 -13.18
N LYS A 170 1.75 5.19 -13.26
CA LYS A 170 2.14 6.32 -12.40
C LYS A 170 1.30 7.56 -12.70
N LYS A 171 1.11 7.88 -13.99
CA LYS A 171 0.31 9.04 -14.43
C LYS A 171 -1.15 8.88 -14.01
N GLU A 172 -1.77 7.73 -14.29
CA GLU A 172 -3.16 7.43 -13.89
C GLU A 172 -3.36 7.56 -12.38
N ARG A 173 -2.38 7.06 -11.60
CA ARG A 173 -2.41 7.18 -10.13
C ARG A 173 -2.33 8.64 -9.67
N GLU A 174 -1.46 9.45 -10.28
CA GLU A 174 -1.30 10.86 -9.90
C GLU A 174 -2.55 11.68 -10.22
N GLU A 175 -3.14 11.49 -11.41
CA GLU A 175 -4.42 12.11 -11.79
C GLU A 175 -5.55 11.70 -10.85
N PHE A 176 -5.60 10.42 -10.49
CA PHE A 176 -6.55 9.89 -9.51
C PHE A 176 -6.40 10.53 -8.13
N LEU A 177 -5.17 10.62 -7.62
CA LEU A 177 -4.91 11.22 -6.31
C LEU A 177 -5.20 12.71 -6.29
N GLN A 178 -4.90 13.44 -7.36
CA GLN A 178 -5.25 14.86 -7.48
C GLN A 178 -6.76 15.07 -7.41
N ASN A 179 -7.55 14.25 -8.10
CA ASN A 179 -9.01 14.32 -8.07
C ASN A 179 -9.58 14.09 -6.65
N ILE A 180 -9.06 13.08 -5.94
CA ILE A 180 -9.47 12.81 -4.56
C ILE A 180 -9.12 13.97 -3.62
N LEU A 181 -7.91 14.53 -3.73
CA LEU A 181 -7.47 15.62 -2.85
C LEU A 181 -8.10 16.98 -3.19
N SER A 182 -8.69 17.13 -4.39
CA SER A 182 -9.43 18.34 -4.79
C SER A 182 -10.91 18.30 -4.40
N THR A 183 -11.40 17.17 -3.88
CA THR A 183 -12.81 16.99 -3.46
C THR A 183 -12.95 17.34 -1.99
#